data_AF-A0A7X9FTG5-F1
#
_entry.id   AF-A0A7X9FTG5-F1
#
_cell.length_a   1.000
_cell.length_b   1.000
_cell.length_c   1.000
_cell.angle_alpha   90.00
_cell.angle_beta   90.00
_cell.angle_gamma   90.00
#
_symmetry.space_group_name_H-M   'P 1'
#
loop_
_entity.id
_entity.type
_entity.pdbx_description
1 polymer ?
#
loop_
_entity_poly.entity_id
_entity_poly.type
_entity_poly.pdbx_seq_one_letter_code
_entity_poly.pdbx_strand_id
1 'polypeptide(L)'
;MKDLNLAFGCLQTKNWQEMLKILMPYVSKWNLLLPQSTRAVPNEVVSDFLSCFDIKAKDYGSDYQALLKENLNGGVLLVAGSMYMVGPLRALLVKEERALW
;
A
#
# COMPACT_ATOMS: atom_id res chain seq x y z
N MET A 1 -6.49 -16.79 -12.55
CA MET A 1 -5.87 -15.45 -12.58
C MET A 1 -5.73 -14.95 -11.16
N LYS A 2 -4.52 -14.91 -10.61
CA LYS A 2 -4.20 -14.33 -9.29
C LYS A 2 -2.78 -13.79 -9.36
N ASP A 3 -2.62 -12.52 -9.73
CA ASP A 3 -1.29 -11.92 -9.77
C ASP A 3 -1.37 -10.40 -9.53
N LEU A 4 -2.11 -9.99 -8.49
CA LEU A 4 -2.20 -8.59 -8.12
C LEU A 4 -1.02 -8.20 -7.23
N ASN A 5 -0.32 -7.15 -7.62
CA ASN A 5 0.67 -6.50 -6.79
C ASN A 5 0.01 -5.36 -6.02
N LEU A 6 0.11 -5.35 -4.69
CA LEU A 6 -0.59 -4.40 -3.83
C LEU A 6 0.41 -3.57 -3.03
N ALA A 7 0.20 -2.25 -3.01
CA ALA A 7 0.75 -1.34 -2.02
C ALA A 7 -0.35 -0.95 -1.03
N PHE A 8 -0.18 -1.30 0.24
CA PHE A 8 -1.17 -1.12 1.29
C PHE A 8 -0.63 -0.31 2.46
N GLY A 9 -1.45 0.62 2.94
CA GLY A 9 -1.22 1.37 4.16
C GLY A 9 -2.56 1.87 4.68
N CYS A 10 -2.78 1.81 5.99
CA CYS A 10 -4.10 2.11 6.58
C CYS A 10 -4.01 2.87 7.90
N LEU A 11 -5.16 3.36 8.39
CA LEU A 11 -5.28 4.04 9.67
C LEU A 11 -5.86 3.08 10.71
N GLN A 12 -5.46 3.26 11.98
CA GLN A 12 -5.93 2.47 13.13
C GLN A 12 -7.45 2.50 13.31
N THR A 13 -8.12 3.54 12.82
CA THR A 13 -9.57 3.71 12.90
C THR A 13 -10.34 2.90 11.85
N LYS A 14 -9.67 2.16 10.97
CA LYS A 14 -10.28 1.35 9.92
C LYS A 14 -10.29 -0.12 10.31
N ASN A 15 -11.23 -0.88 9.76
CA ASN A 15 -11.25 -2.34 9.89
C ASN A 15 -10.22 -2.99 8.94
N TRP A 16 -8.95 -2.66 9.14
CA TRP A 16 -7.88 -3.01 8.21
C TRP A 16 -7.62 -4.52 8.15
N GLN A 17 -7.83 -5.25 9.24
CA GLN A 17 -7.68 -6.70 9.28
C GLN A 17 -8.67 -7.39 8.33
N GLU A 18 -9.94 -6.99 8.35
CA GLU A 18 -10.93 -7.52 7.41
C GLU A 18 -10.67 -7.08 5.97
N MET A 19 -10.20 -5.84 5.77
CA MET A 19 -9.78 -5.39 4.43
C MET A 19 -8.66 -6.27 3.87
N LEU A 20 -7.66 -6.62 4.68
CA LEU A 20 -6.58 -7.53 4.27
C LEU A 20 -7.11 -8.92 3.95
N LYS A 21 -7.97 -9.50 4.80
CA LYS A 21 -8.59 -10.81 4.54
C LYS A 21 -9.37 -10.85 3.23
N ILE A 22 -10.06 -9.77 2.86
CA ILE A 22 -10.77 -9.66 1.58
C ILE A 22 -9.78 -9.64 0.39
N LEU A 23 -8.62 -9.00 0.55
CA LEU A 23 -7.62 -8.84 -0.51
C LEU A 23 -6.70 -10.07 -0.67
N MET A 24 -6.43 -10.80 0.43
CA MET A 24 -5.57 -12.00 0.47
C MET A 24 -5.76 -13.00 -0.68
N PRO A 25 -6.99 -13.36 -1.09
CA PRO A 25 -7.18 -14.33 -2.15
C PRO A 25 -6.68 -13.88 -3.53
N TYR A 26 -6.43 -12.59 -3.74
CA TYR A 26 -6.14 -11.99 -5.05
C TYR A 26 -4.70 -11.47 -5.19
N VAL A 27 -4.04 -11.17 -4.06
CA VAL A 27 -2.74 -10.50 -4.02
C VAL A 27 -1.61 -11.52 -3.98
N SER A 28 -0.67 -11.43 -4.93
CA SER A 28 0.54 -12.26 -4.99
C SER A 28 1.77 -11.55 -4.41
N LYS A 29 1.77 -10.21 -4.40
CA LYS A 29 2.86 -9.39 -3.86
C LYS A 29 2.33 -8.30 -2.95
N TRP A 30 2.88 -8.23 -1.75
CA TRP A 30 2.47 -7.30 -0.71
C TRP A 30 3.59 -6.30 -0.44
N ASN A 31 3.27 -5.02 -0.60
CA ASN A 31 4.14 -3.90 -0.30
C ASN A 31 3.45 -3.03 0.75
N LEU A 32 4.13 -2.75 1.86
CA LEU A 32 3.59 -1.94 2.94
C LEU A 32 4.16 -0.53 2.87
N LEU A 33 3.26 0.42 3.07
CA LEU A 33 3.57 1.83 3.14
C LEU A 33 2.93 2.42 4.38
N LEU A 34 3.66 3.28 5.06
CA LEU A 34 3.19 4.03 6.20
C LEU A 34 2.52 5.32 5.69
N PRO A 35 1.19 5.50 5.88
CA PRO A 35 0.55 6.76 5.54
C PRO A 35 1.07 7.90 6.42
N GLN A 36 1.16 9.13 5.86
CA GLN A 36 1.57 10.32 6.61
C GLN A 36 0.47 10.77 7.58
N SER A 37 0.33 10.07 8.69
CA SER A 37 -0.69 10.31 9.72
C SER A 37 -0.23 9.72 11.04
N THR A 38 -0.43 10.43 12.14
CA THR A 38 -0.18 9.91 13.51
C THR A 38 -1.10 8.74 13.86
N ARG A 39 -2.20 8.56 13.11
CA ARG A 39 -3.14 7.44 13.26
C ARG A 39 -2.81 6.27 12.34
N ALA A 40 -1.66 6.26 11.68
CA ALA A 40 -1.25 5.16 10.83
C ALA A 40 -1.11 3.86 11.65
N VAL A 41 -1.49 2.74 11.05
CA VAL A 41 -1.09 1.43 11.58
C VAL A 41 0.38 1.24 11.21
N PRO A 42 1.27 0.95 12.17
CA PRO A 42 2.66 0.65 11.87
C PRO A 42 2.78 -0.54 10.90
N ASN A 43 3.73 -0.47 9.96
CA ASN A 43 3.90 -1.53 8.97
C ASN A 43 4.27 -2.88 9.61
N GLU A 44 5.03 -2.86 10.72
CA GLU A 44 5.30 -4.03 11.56
C GLU A 44 4.01 -4.74 12.01
N VAL A 45 3.00 -4.01 12.48
CA VAL A 45 1.71 -4.59 12.92
C VAL A 45 0.98 -5.25 11.76
N VAL A 46 1.01 -4.63 10.57
CA VAL A 46 0.40 -5.19 9.37
C VAL A 46 1.17 -6.42 8.88
N SER A 47 2.50 -6.36 8.90
CA SER A 47 3.39 -7.46 8.49
C SER A 47 3.22 -8.67 9.41
N ASP A 48 3.18 -8.46 10.72
CA ASP A 48 2.93 -9.50 11.72
C ASP A 48 1.59 -10.18 11.47
N PHE A 49 0.53 -9.40 11.23
CA PHE A 49 -0.78 -9.96 10.89
C PHE A 49 -0.76 -10.79 9.59
N LEU A 50 -0.08 -10.33 8.54
CA LEU A 50 0.08 -11.08 7.29
C LEU A 50 0.89 -12.38 7.49
N SER A 51 1.91 -12.34 8.36
CA SER A 51 2.74 -13.50 8.67
C SER A 51 1.97 -14.65 9.31
N CYS A 52 0.87 -14.37 10.02
CA CYS A 52 -0.03 -15.41 10.55
C CYS A 52 -0.70 -16.25 9.44
N PHE A 53 -0.64 -15.80 8.19
CA PHE A 53 -1.15 -16.48 7.00
C PHE A 53 -0.03 -16.90 6.04
N ASP A 54 1.22 -16.98 6.51
CA ASP A 54 2.42 -17.28 5.72
C ASP A 54 2.68 -16.28 4.57
N ILE A 55 2.13 -15.07 4.67
CA ILE A 55 2.31 -14.01 3.68
C ILE A 55 3.48 -13.13 4.09
N LYS A 56 4.48 -13.01 3.21
CA LYS A 56 5.56 -12.05 3.35
C LYS A 56 5.20 -10.73 2.68
N ALA A 57 5.41 -9.64 3.38
CA ALA A 57 5.26 -8.30 2.84
C ALA A 57 6.60 -7.56 2.84
N LYS A 58 6.82 -6.73 1.83
CA LYS A 58 7.98 -5.85 1.75
C LYS A 58 7.63 -4.49 2.33
N ASP A 59 8.40 -4.03 3.30
CA ASP A 59 8.20 -2.74 3.94
C ASP A 59 8.99 -1.64 3.21
N TYR A 60 8.29 -0.58 2.80
CA TYR A 60 8.87 0.63 2.22
C TYR A 60 8.77 1.85 3.17
N GLY A 61 8.15 1.70 4.34
CA GLY A 61 7.91 2.79 5.28
C GLY A 61 7.21 3.96 4.59
N SER A 62 7.81 5.15 4.69
CA SER A 62 7.35 6.36 4.01
C SER A 62 8.02 6.61 2.66
N ASP A 63 8.86 5.70 2.17
CA ASP A 63 9.61 5.84 0.91
C ASP A 63 8.75 5.44 -0.30
N TYR A 64 7.84 6.34 -0.68
CA TYR A 64 6.98 6.19 -1.84
C TYR A 64 7.77 6.09 -3.15
N GLN A 65 8.96 6.69 -3.24
CA GLN A 65 9.77 6.65 -4.45
C GLN A 65 10.42 5.29 -4.66
N ALA A 66 10.92 4.64 -3.60
CA ALA A 66 11.47 3.30 -3.68
C ALA A 66 10.42 2.30 -4.17
N LEU A 67 9.18 2.39 -3.65
CA LEU A 67 8.06 1.58 -4.15
C LEU A 67 7.85 1.79 -5.65
N LEU A 68 7.75 3.04 -6.10
CA LEU A 68 7.50 3.34 -7.50
C LEU A 68 8.65 2.86 -8.39
N LYS A 69 9.92 3.11 -8.03
CA LYS A 69 11.10 2.68 -8.80
C LYS A 69 11.11 1.18 -9.04
N GLU A 70 10.76 0.39 -8.05
CA GLU A 70 10.76 -1.09 -8.15
C GLU A 70 9.56 -1.63 -8.94
N ASN A 71 8.45 -0.90 -8.98
CA ASN A 71 7.20 -1.36 -9.60
C ASN A 71 6.85 -0.63 -10.91
N LEU A 72 7.64 0.35 -11.34
CA LEU A 72 7.44 1.15 -12.56
C LEU A 72 7.53 0.32 -13.86
N ASN A 73 8.31 -0.76 -13.86
CA ASN A 73 8.61 -1.56 -15.05
C ASN A 73 7.83 -2.88 -15.13
N GLY A 74 6.83 -3.12 -14.28
CA GLY A 74 6.15 -4.41 -14.22
C GLY A 74 4.72 -4.37 -13.70
N GLY A 75 3.81 -4.97 -14.46
CA GLY A 75 2.46 -5.35 -14.02
C GLY A 75 1.57 -4.21 -13.53
N VAL A 76 0.43 -4.59 -12.94
CA VAL A 76 -0.51 -3.65 -12.33
C VAL A 76 -0.23 -3.57 -10.83
N LEU A 77 0.15 -2.37 -10.36
CA LEU A 77 0.25 -2.07 -8.93
C LEU A 77 -1.06 -1.40 -8.45
N LEU A 78 -1.82 -2.10 -7.60
CA LEU A 78 -2.94 -1.50 -6.89
C LEU A 78 -2.42 -0.77 -5.64
N VAL A 79 -2.81 0.48 -5.46
CA VAL A 79 -2.51 1.26 -4.25
C VAL A 79 -3.81 1.45 -3.47
N ALA A 80 -3.88 0.96 -2.23
CA ALA A 80 -5.12 0.97 -1.44
C ALA A 80 -4.91 1.13 0.07
N GLY A 81 -5.99 1.45 0.79
CA GLY A 81 -6.03 1.46 2.26
C GLY A 81 -6.09 2.85 2.91
N SER A 82 -5.48 3.88 2.31
CA SER A 82 -5.50 5.24 2.86
C SER A 82 -5.33 6.32 1.80
N MET A 83 -6.19 7.34 1.84
CA MET A 83 -6.02 8.55 1.02
C MET A 83 -4.74 9.31 1.34
N TYR A 84 -4.26 9.26 2.59
CA TYR A 84 -2.99 9.88 3.01
C TYR A 84 -1.75 9.23 2.38
N MET A 85 -1.93 8.08 1.72
CA MET A 85 -0.89 7.41 0.93
C MET A 85 -1.15 7.60 -0.57
N VAL A 86 -2.40 7.44 -1.01
CA VAL A 86 -2.79 7.58 -2.43
C VAL A 86 -2.52 9.01 -2.96
N GLY A 87 -2.79 10.05 -2.15
CA GLY A 87 -2.56 11.44 -2.54
C GLY A 87 -1.10 11.75 -2.90
N PRO A 88 -0.14 11.53 -1.98
CA PRO A 88 1.29 11.69 -2.28
C PRO A 88 1.79 10.85 -3.46
N LEU A 89 1.38 9.57 -3.55
CA LEU A 89 1.76 8.71 -4.68
C LEU A 89 1.22 9.25 -6.01
N ARG A 90 -0.02 9.75 -6.03
CA ARG A 90 -0.59 10.40 -7.22
C ARG A 90 0.21 11.64 -7.60
N ALA A 91 0.59 12.48 -6.64
CA ALA A 91 1.41 13.67 -6.90
C ALA A 91 2.78 13.33 -7.51
N LEU A 92 3.40 12.21 -7.11
CA LEU A 92 4.66 11.73 -7.69
C LEU A 92 4.50 11.21 -9.13
N LEU A 93 3.32 10.72 -9.50
CA LEU A 93 3.05 10.13 -10.81
C LEU A 93 2.59 11.15 -11.86
N VAL A 94 1.94 12.23 -11.42
CA VAL A 94 1.40 13.24 -12.35
C VAL A 94 2.47 14.29 -12.64
N LYS A 95 2.87 14.42 -13.91
CA LYS A 95 3.91 15.35 -14.40
C LYS A 95 3.47 16.83 -14.46
N GLU A 96 2.18 17.10 -14.31
CA GLU A 96 1.60 18.45 -14.31
C GLU A 96 0.58 18.56 -13.17
N GLU A 97 0.78 19.53 -12.27
CA GLU A 97 -0.31 20.01 -11.42
C GLU A 97 -1.41 20.62 -12.31
N ARG A 98 -2.29 19.79 -12.87
CA ARG A 98 -3.57 20.28 -13.33
C ARG A 98 -4.34 20.69 -12.08
N ALA A 99 -4.38 22.01 -11.85
CA ALA A 99 -5.34 22.60 -10.93
C ALA A 99 -6.72 22.00 -11.25
N LEU A 100 -7.39 21.48 -10.21
CA LEU A 100 -8.77 20.99 -10.31
C LEU A 100 -9.79 22.14 -10.23
N TRP A 101 -9.34 23.36 -10.49
CA TRP A 101 -10.15 24.56 -10.68
C TRP A 101 -9.45 25.49 -11.68
#